data_AF-A0A1N7NRU1-F1
#
_entry.id   AF-A0A1N7NRU1-F1
#
_cell.length_a   1.000
_cell.length_b   1.000
_cell.length_c   1.000
_cell.angle_alpha   90.00
_cell.angle_beta   90.00
_cell.angle_gamma   90.00
#
_symmetry.space_group_name_H-M   'P 1'
#
loop_
_entity.id
_entity.type
_entity.pdbx_description
1 polymer ?
#
loop_
_entity_poly.entity_id
_entity_poly.type
_entity_poly.pdbx_seq_one_letter_code
_entity_poly.pdbx_strand_id
1 'polypeptide(L)'
;MGFILSLVFVLLVLSLFLSKIKSGKADKLAKLFRVLSLVFSISIFTYWFVKKSTIGIIKDSVSFQLINKTPQTLDFYLVKINKNNSAPNLETIHVGKIRPEYYRVEHLGMKNSDEYWVAGYLGKKNMVYFSQHSVPNKNIDQIVEIQNYINQSEKLSERAKKNIEAYSYETRFSAIWVTLNLLLIFLNLILILRKKN
;
A
#
# COMPACT_ATOMS: atom_id res chain seq x y z
N MET A 1 -6.43 9.08 1.39
CA MET A 1 -5.02 9.43 1.65
C MET A 1 -4.45 10.39 0.61
N GLY A 2 -4.73 10.20 -0.69
CA GLY A 2 -4.20 11.06 -1.77
C GLY A 2 -4.44 12.56 -1.58
N PHE A 3 -5.62 12.97 -1.11
CA PHE A 3 -5.91 14.38 -0.82
C PHE A 3 -4.98 14.97 0.25
N ILE A 4 -4.74 14.23 1.34
CA ILE A 4 -3.83 14.67 2.42
C ILE A 4 -2.40 14.81 1.90
N LEU A 5 -1.94 13.85 1.10
CA LEU A 5 -0.60 13.90 0.49
C LEU A 5 -0.44 15.08 -0.48
N SER A 6 -1.48 15.41 -1.24
CA SER A 6 -1.50 16.58 -2.13
C SER A 6 -1.51 17.90 -1.34
N LEU A 7 -2.28 17.99 -0.25
CA LEU A 7 -2.29 19.15 0.63
C LEU A 7 -0.91 19.41 1.25
N VAL A 8 -0.27 18.37 1.78
CA VAL A 8 1.10 18.45 2.33
C VAL A 8 2.09 18.89 1.25
N PHE A 9 1.94 18.40 0.03
CA PHE A 9 2.77 18.82 -1.09
C PHE A 9 2.65 20.32 -1.38
N VAL A 10 1.43 20.84 -1.48
CA VAL A 10 1.21 22.28 -1.71
C VAL A 10 1.80 23.13 -0.58
N LEU A 11 1.61 22.71 0.68
CA LEU A 11 2.19 23.39 1.85
C LEU A 11 3.72 23.41 1.82
N LEU A 12 4.36 22.31 1.41
CA LEU A 12 5.82 22.22 1.32
C LEU A 12 6.39 23.00 0.14
N VAL A 13 5.67 23.07 -0.99
CA VAL A 13 6.03 23.91 -2.13
C VAL A 13 5.93 25.39 -1.74
N LEU A 14 4.85 25.82 -1.09
CA LEU A 14 4.70 27.18 -0.57
C LEU A 14 5.81 27.52 0.42
N SER A 15 6.11 26.60 1.34
CA SER A 15 7.23 26.71 2.29
C SER A 15 8.57 26.94 1.55
N LEU A 16 8.78 26.24 0.44
CA LEU A 16 9.98 26.40 -0.37
C LEU A 16 10.04 27.78 -1.05
N PHE A 17 8.94 28.27 -1.64
CA PHE A 17 8.90 29.61 -2.23
C PHE A 17 9.16 30.71 -1.21
N LEU A 18 8.61 30.57 0.00
CA LEU A 18 8.83 31.50 1.11
C LEU A 18 10.30 31.55 1.57
N SER A 19 11.14 30.59 1.19
CA SER A 19 12.58 30.64 1.49
C SER A 19 13.31 31.78 0.77
N LYS A 20 12.72 32.37 -0.28
CA LYS A 20 13.31 33.48 -1.05
C LYS A 20 13.11 34.84 -0.38
N ILE A 21 12.19 34.95 0.58
CA ILE A 21 11.93 36.20 1.31
C ILE A 21 13.08 36.42 2.30
N LYS A 22 13.83 37.53 2.14
CA LYS A 22 15.07 37.79 2.89
C LYS A 22 15.07 39.08 3.72
N SER A 23 13.99 39.88 3.71
CA SER A 23 13.96 41.20 4.38
C SER A 23 12.59 41.55 4.96
N GLY A 24 12.58 42.26 6.09
CA GLY A 24 11.41 42.84 6.74
C GLY A 24 10.68 41.93 7.75
N LYS A 25 9.53 42.41 8.27
CA LYS A 25 8.66 41.64 9.19
C LYS A 25 8.14 40.33 8.57
N ALA A 26 8.07 40.28 7.24
CA ALA A 26 7.70 39.10 6.47
C ALA A 26 8.72 37.95 6.57
N ASP A 27 10.02 38.22 6.81
CA ASP A 27 11.04 37.18 6.99
C ASP A 27 10.79 36.33 8.25
N LYS A 28 10.39 36.97 9.36
CA LYS A 28 10.08 36.26 10.61
C LYS A 28 8.86 35.34 10.46
N LEU A 29 7.80 35.84 9.82
CA LEU A 29 6.59 35.06 9.55
C LEU A 29 6.86 33.90 8.57
N ALA A 30 7.64 34.15 7.51
CA ALA A 30 8.04 33.12 6.56
C ALA A 30 8.85 32.01 7.24
N LYS A 31 9.81 32.35 8.11
CA LYS A 31 10.58 31.35 8.89
C LYS A 31 9.69 30.53 9.80
N LEU A 32 8.78 31.16 10.54
CA LEU A 32 7.85 30.45 11.43
C LEU A 32 6.95 29.48 10.64
N PHE A 33 6.37 29.95 9.52
CA PHE A 33 5.55 29.10 8.65
C PHE A 33 6.33 27.88 8.12
N ARG A 34 7.58 28.08 7.68
CA ARG A 34 8.42 26.99 7.18
C ARG A 34 8.71 25.93 8.24
N VAL A 35 9.01 26.34 9.47
CA VAL A 35 9.23 25.41 10.59
C VAL A 35 7.95 24.65 10.92
N LEU A 36 6.82 25.33 11.04
CA LEU A 36 5.53 24.71 11.32
C LEU A 36 5.12 23.70 10.23
N SER A 37 5.22 24.09 8.95
CA SER A 37 4.92 23.23 7.81
C SER A 37 5.80 21.97 7.79
N LEU A 38 7.09 22.13 8.10
CA LEU A 38 8.04 21.01 8.17
C LEU A 38 7.70 20.04 9.31
N VAL A 39 7.48 20.54 10.52
CA VAL A 39 7.14 19.71 11.69
C VAL A 39 5.81 18.99 11.49
N PHE A 40 4.81 19.67 10.92
CA PHE A 40 3.52 19.09 10.59
C PHE A 40 3.65 17.96 9.56
N SER A 41 4.43 18.20 8.50
CA SER A 41 4.67 17.20 7.45
C SER A 41 5.38 15.96 8.01
N ILE A 42 6.45 16.15 8.78
CA ILE A 42 7.20 15.05 9.41
C ILE A 42 6.28 14.23 10.33
N SER A 43 5.45 14.89 11.14
CA SER A 43 4.49 14.23 12.03
C SER A 43 3.49 13.35 11.28
N ILE A 44 2.92 13.87 10.18
CA ILE A 44 1.99 13.11 9.32
C ILE A 44 2.68 11.89 8.71
N PHE A 45 3.87 12.07 8.15
CA PHE A 45 4.61 10.96 7.54
C PHE A 45 5.02 9.91 8.57
N THR A 46 5.41 10.33 9.77
CA THR A 46 5.77 9.42 10.87
C THR A 46 4.55 8.61 11.30
N TYR A 47 3.41 9.26 11.56
CA TYR A 47 2.17 8.57 11.92
C TYR A 47 1.74 7.57 10.83
N TRP A 48 1.77 7.99 9.57
CA TRP A 48 1.41 7.12 8.46
C TRP A 48 2.38 5.95 8.30
N PHE A 49 3.69 6.19 8.43
CA PHE A 49 4.72 5.17 8.34
C PHE A 49 4.56 4.14 9.45
N VAL A 50 4.34 4.57 10.70
CA VAL A 50 4.06 3.66 11.81
C VAL A 50 2.81 2.85 11.48
N LYS A 51 1.69 3.49 11.15
CA LYS A 51 0.43 2.81 10.82
C LYS A 51 0.58 1.76 9.70
N LYS A 52 1.40 2.03 8.68
CA LYS A 52 1.64 1.12 7.55
C LYS A 52 2.68 0.03 7.85
N SER A 53 3.64 0.31 8.74
CA SER A 53 4.76 -0.59 9.05
C SER A 53 4.52 -1.49 10.24
N THR A 54 3.63 -1.13 11.17
CA THR A 54 3.14 -2.11 12.14
C THR A 54 2.45 -3.22 11.36
N ILE A 55 3.16 -4.34 11.22
CA ILE A 55 2.58 -5.63 10.89
C ILE A 55 1.60 -5.87 12.02
N GLY A 56 0.34 -5.50 11.79
CA GLY A 56 -0.71 -5.93 12.68
C GLY A 56 -0.64 -7.44 12.66
N ILE A 57 -0.12 -8.06 13.72
CA ILE A 57 -0.56 -9.40 14.08
C ILE A 57 -2.04 -9.18 14.35
N ILE A 58 -2.84 -9.35 13.30
CA ILE A 58 -4.26 -9.08 13.35
C ILE A 58 -4.79 -10.10 14.35
N LYS A 59 -5.26 -9.62 15.50
CA LYS A 59 -5.94 -10.45 16.47
C LYS A 59 -7.09 -11.16 15.74
N ASP A 60 -7.18 -12.48 15.91
CA ASP A 60 -8.15 -13.34 15.20
C ASP A 60 -7.91 -13.38 13.67
N SER A 61 -6.64 -13.53 13.26
CA SER A 61 -6.28 -13.78 11.85
C SER A 61 -6.04 -15.26 11.56
N VAL A 62 -6.35 -15.62 10.31
CA VAL A 62 -6.05 -16.94 9.74
C VAL A 62 -4.67 -16.88 9.12
N SER A 63 -3.78 -17.80 9.47
CA SER A 63 -2.49 -17.93 8.78
C SER A 63 -2.74 -18.55 7.42
N PHE A 64 -2.26 -17.88 6.38
CA PHE A 64 -2.37 -18.32 5.01
C PHE A 64 -0.97 -18.56 4.45
N GLN A 65 -0.69 -19.79 4.06
CA GLN A 65 0.56 -20.18 3.42
C GLN A 65 0.33 -20.42 1.94
N LEU A 66 1.02 -19.64 1.11
CA LEU A 66 1.00 -19.78 -0.35
C LEU A 66 2.29 -20.42 -0.82
N ILE A 67 2.20 -21.57 -1.48
CA ILE A 67 3.34 -22.30 -2.02
C ILE A 67 3.28 -22.26 -3.54
N ASN A 68 4.33 -21.74 -4.17
CA ASN A 68 4.44 -21.75 -5.63
C ASN A 68 5.16 -23.02 -6.08
N LYS A 69 4.42 -23.97 -6.65
CA LYS A 69 4.96 -25.20 -7.27
C LYS A 69 5.03 -25.08 -8.80
N THR A 70 4.73 -23.91 -9.37
CA THR A 70 4.85 -23.68 -10.82
C THR A 70 6.32 -23.50 -11.19
N PRO A 71 6.72 -23.82 -12.45
CA PRO A 71 8.11 -23.71 -12.88
C PRO A 71 8.61 -22.27 -13.02
N GLN A 72 7.74 -21.27 -12.90
CA GLN A 72 8.08 -19.86 -13.06
C GLN A 72 7.76 -19.05 -11.81
N THR A 73 8.45 -17.91 -11.64
CA THR A 73 8.15 -16.97 -10.56
C THR A 73 6.85 -16.24 -10.88
N LEU A 74 5.88 -16.33 -9.98
CA LEU A 74 4.60 -15.64 -10.11
C LEU A 74 4.48 -14.54 -9.06
N ASP A 75 3.83 -13.45 -9.45
CA ASP A 75 3.46 -12.35 -8.55
C ASP A 75 2.05 -12.58 -8.02
N PHE A 76 1.93 -12.81 -6.72
CA PHE A 76 0.67 -13.22 -6.10
C PHE A 76 -0.02 -12.08 -5.37
N TYR A 77 -1.35 -12.08 -5.50
CA TYR A 77 -2.27 -11.17 -4.85
C TYR A 77 -3.39 -11.97 -4.20
N LEU A 78 -3.80 -11.52 -3.02
CA LEU A 78 -4.97 -12.03 -2.31
C LEU A 78 -6.05 -10.97 -2.36
N VAL A 79 -7.27 -11.38 -2.70
CA VAL A 79 -8.44 -10.50 -2.68
C VAL A 79 -9.42 -11.04 -1.66
N LYS A 80 -9.58 -10.32 -0.55
CA LYS A 80 -10.49 -10.69 0.54
C LYS A 80 -11.85 -10.07 0.29
N ILE A 81 -12.92 -10.85 0.45
CA ILE A 81 -14.29 -10.35 0.29
C ILE A 81 -14.88 -9.99 1.64
N ASN A 82 -14.96 -8.71 1.97
CA ASN A 82 -15.63 -8.28 3.20
C ASN A 82 -17.14 -8.19 2.97
N LYS A 83 -17.91 -8.89 3.80
CA LYS A 83 -19.37 -8.77 3.90
C LYS A 83 -19.69 -7.57 4.81
N ASN A 84 -19.62 -6.36 4.28
CA ASN A 84 -20.13 -5.18 4.99
C ASN A 84 -21.20 -4.49 4.13
N ASN A 85 -22.19 -3.88 4.76
CA ASN A 85 -23.50 -3.55 4.20
C ASN A 85 -23.52 -3.05 2.74
N SER A 86 -24.44 -3.64 1.97
CA SER A 86 -24.91 -3.29 0.62
C SER A 86 -23.99 -3.56 -0.58
N ALA A 87 -22.67 -3.65 -0.43
CA ALA A 87 -21.77 -4.10 -1.51
C ALA A 87 -20.51 -4.81 -0.98
N PRO A 88 -20.07 -5.93 -1.60
CA PRO A 88 -18.85 -6.61 -1.18
C PRO A 88 -17.64 -5.69 -1.37
N ASN A 89 -17.03 -5.26 -0.27
CA ASN A 89 -15.80 -4.48 -0.33
C ASN A 89 -14.62 -5.45 -0.51
N LEU A 90 -13.99 -5.39 -1.68
CA LEU A 90 -12.86 -6.23 -2.07
C LEU A 90 -11.57 -5.57 -1.61
N GLU A 91 -10.91 -6.21 -0.65
CA GLU A 91 -9.64 -5.76 -0.10
C GLU A 91 -8.51 -6.57 -0.74
N THR A 92 -7.63 -5.89 -1.49
CA THR A 92 -6.48 -6.54 -2.14
C THR A 92 -5.23 -6.42 -1.27
N ILE A 93 -4.53 -7.54 -1.11
CA ILE A 93 -3.26 -7.67 -0.41
C ILE A 93 -2.24 -8.21 -1.41
N HIS A 94 -1.11 -7.51 -1.53
CA HIS A 94 0.01 -7.97 -2.35
C HIS A 94 0.89 -8.92 -1.55
N VAL A 95 0.86 -10.20 -1.89
CA VAL A 95 1.71 -11.23 -1.26
C VAL A 95 3.13 -11.11 -1.78
N GLY A 96 3.28 -10.79 -3.05
CA GLY A 96 4.59 -10.58 -3.68
C GLY A 96 4.98 -11.72 -4.62
N LYS A 97 6.22 -11.60 -5.11
CA LYS A 97 6.79 -12.53 -6.10
C LYS A 97 7.37 -13.74 -5.41
N ILE A 98 6.74 -14.91 -5.61
CA ILE A 98 7.17 -16.17 -5.02
C ILE A 98 7.86 -17.00 -6.10
N ARG A 99 9.10 -17.41 -5.84
CA ARG A 99 9.89 -18.27 -6.73
C ARG A 99 9.36 -19.71 -6.72
N PRO A 100 9.63 -20.50 -7.77
CA PRO A 100 9.32 -21.93 -7.78
C PRO A 100 9.88 -22.64 -6.53
N GLU A 101 9.08 -23.49 -5.92
CA GLU A 101 9.38 -24.25 -4.69
C GLU A 101 9.54 -23.43 -3.41
N TYR A 102 9.23 -22.14 -3.44
CA TYR A 102 9.19 -21.29 -2.25
C TYR A 102 7.76 -21.02 -1.81
N TYR A 103 7.63 -20.66 -0.53
CA TYR A 103 6.36 -20.26 0.07
C TYR A 103 6.45 -18.89 0.73
N ARG A 104 5.28 -18.29 0.93
CA ARG A 104 5.12 -17.10 1.75
C ARG A 104 3.92 -17.27 2.67
N VAL A 105 4.07 -16.81 3.90
CA VAL A 105 3.00 -16.80 4.89
C VAL A 105 2.48 -15.38 5.03
N GLU A 106 1.17 -15.23 4.99
CA GLU A 106 0.46 -13.98 5.21
C GLU A 106 -0.62 -14.19 6.28
N HIS A 107 -0.91 -13.16 7.08
CA HIS A 107 -1.95 -13.22 8.11
C HIS A 107 -3.20 -12.48 7.63
N LEU A 108 -4.29 -13.21 7.42
CA LEU A 108 -5.54 -12.67 6.90
C LEU A 108 -6.52 -12.40 8.03
N GLY A 109 -6.89 -11.14 8.23
CA GLY A 109 -7.97 -10.76 9.14
C GLY A 109 -9.34 -11.12 8.57
N MET A 110 -9.89 -12.27 8.99
CA MET A 110 -11.14 -12.84 8.44
C MET A 110 -12.38 -12.56 9.30
N LYS A 111 -12.34 -11.59 10.22
CA LYS A 111 -13.46 -11.28 11.11
C LYS A 111 -14.78 -11.02 10.36
N ASN A 112 -14.72 -10.27 9.25
CA ASN A 112 -15.88 -9.87 8.43
C ASN A 112 -15.89 -10.52 7.03
N SER A 113 -15.13 -11.60 6.85
CA SER A 113 -14.96 -12.27 5.55
C SER A 113 -14.92 -13.78 5.74
N ASP A 114 -15.56 -14.50 4.83
CA ASP A 114 -15.57 -15.98 4.82
C ASP A 114 -14.97 -16.52 3.52
N GLU A 115 -14.36 -15.66 2.72
CA GLU A 115 -13.88 -16.00 1.38
C GLU A 115 -12.73 -15.08 0.95
N TYR A 116 -11.73 -15.68 0.31
CA TYR A 116 -10.64 -14.98 -0.35
C TYR A 116 -10.36 -15.59 -1.73
N TRP A 117 -9.83 -14.77 -2.62
CA TRP A 117 -9.35 -15.18 -3.93
C TRP A 117 -7.84 -15.09 -3.98
N VAL A 118 -7.23 -16.02 -4.69
CA VAL A 118 -5.80 -16.00 -4.98
C VAL A 118 -5.64 -15.74 -6.47
N ALA A 119 -4.88 -14.71 -6.82
CA ALA A 119 -4.55 -14.37 -8.19
C ALA A 119 -3.03 -14.40 -8.38
N GLY A 120 -2.57 -15.12 -9.40
CA GLY A 120 -1.15 -15.23 -9.77
C GLY A 120 -0.90 -14.62 -11.14
N TYR A 121 0.06 -13.70 -11.21
CA TYR A 121 0.46 -13.02 -12.42
C TYR A 121 1.82 -13.50 -12.90
N LEU A 122 1.90 -13.77 -14.21
CA LEU A 122 3.15 -13.89 -14.93
C LEU A 122 3.48 -12.54 -15.58
N GLY A 123 4.45 -11.82 -15.01
CA GLY A 123 4.76 -10.45 -15.44
C GLY A 123 3.73 -9.42 -14.95
N LYS A 124 3.55 -8.32 -15.68
CA LYS A 124 2.78 -7.14 -15.19
C LYS A 124 1.28 -7.17 -15.46
N LYS A 125 0.81 -7.96 -16.45
CA LYS A 125 -0.58 -7.89 -16.94
C LYS A 125 -1.23 -9.25 -17.21
N ASN A 126 -0.45 -10.32 -17.23
CA ASN A 126 -0.96 -11.64 -17.58
C ASN A 126 -1.27 -12.43 -16.30
N MET A 127 -2.55 -12.52 -15.95
CA MET A 127 -3.02 -13.35 -14.84
C MET A 127 -3.13 -14.79 -15.34
N VAL A 128 -2.29 -15.67 -14.81
CA VAL A 128 -2.20 -17.08 -15.22
C VAL A 128 -2.82 -18.02 -14.20
N TYR A 129 -3.08 -17.53 -13.00
CA TYR A 129 -3.72 -18.29 -11.94
C TYR A 129 -4.83 -17.48 -11.27
N PHE A 130 -5.97 -18.11 -11.05
CA PHE A 130 -7.07 -17.60 -10.26
C PHE A 130 -7.82 -18.75 -9.60
N SER A 131 -7.98 -18.67 -8.28
CA SER A 131 -8.77 -19.60 -7.48
C SER A 131 -9.58 -18.89 -6.40
N GLN A 132 -10.74 -19.45 -6.09
CA GLN A 132 -11.65 -19.00 -5.05
C GLN A 132 -11.59 -19.98 -3.88
N HIS A 133 -11.37 -19.45 -2.66
CA HIS A 133 -11.27 -20.24 -1.44
C HIS A 133 -12.26 -19.73 -0.39
N SER A 134 -13.11 -20.63 0.09
CA SER A 134 -13.96 -20.34 1.26
C SER A 134 -13.22 -20.72 2.54
N VAL A 135 -13.43 -19.93 3.60
CA VAL A 135 -12.89 -20.18 4.94
C VAL A 135 -14.05 -20.51 5.88
N PRO A 136 -14.49 -21.77 5.93
CA PRO A 136 -15.58 -22.19 6.79
C PRO A 136 -15.19 -22.16 8.28
N ASN A 137 -13.92 -22.43 8.59
CA ASN A 137 -13.39 -22.39 9.95
C ASN A 137 -12.19 -21.44 10.03
N LYS A 138 -12.32 -20.39 10.85
CA LYS A 138 -11.33 -19.32 11.02
C LYS A 138 -10.22 -19.69 12.01
N ASN A 139 -10.29 -20.87 12.62
CA ASN A 139 -9.28 -21.39 13.55
C ASN A 139 -8.30 -22.36 12.88
N ILE A 140 -8.42 -22.60 11.57
CA ILE A 140 -7.57 -23.54 10.82
C ILE A 140 -6.71 -22.77 9.83
N ASP A 141 -5.40 -23.01 9.89
CA ASP A 141 -4.43 -22.48 8.93
C ASP A 141 -4.74 -22.98 7.52
N GLN A 142 -4.61 -22.08 6.55
CA GLN A 142 -4.92 -22.35 5.16
C GLN A 142 -3.62 -22.52 4.39
N ILE A 143 -3.45 -23.66 3.72
CA ILE A 143 -2.31 -23.91 2.84
C ILE A 143 -2.83 -24.04 1.42
N VAL A 144 -2.32 -23.20 0.51
CA VAL A 144 -2.66 -23.23 -0.91
C VAL A 144 -1.40 -23.50 -1.72
N GLU A 145 -1.41 -24.63 -2.42
CA GLU A 145 -0.36 -25.02 -3.34
C GLU A 145 -0.78 -24.75 -4.79
N ILE A 146 0.07 -24.02 -5.50
CA ILE A 146 -0.19 -23.65 -6.89
C ILE A 146 0.73 -24.48 -7.77
N GLN A 147 0.18 -25.55 -8.32
CA GLN A 147 0.91 -26.49 -9.16
C GLN A 147 0.76 -26.17 -10.66
N ASN A 148 -0.41 -25.65 -11.05
CA ASN A 148 -0.77 -25.42 -12.45
C ASN A 148 -1.36 -24.03 -12.67
N TYR A 149 -1.29 -23.55 -13.92
CA TYR A 149 -2.04 -22.38 -14.36
C TYR A 149 -3.51 -22.74 -14.53
N ILE A 150 -4.35 -22.18 -13.66
CA ILE A 150 -5.78 -22.48 -13.60
C ILE A 150 -6.52 -21.15 -13.47
N ASN A 151 -7.60 -20.98 -14.23
CA ASN A 151 -8.55 -19.90 -14.02
C ASN A 151 -9.91 -20.52 -13.70
N GLN A 152 -10.24 -20.61 -12.40
CA GLN A 152 -11.44 -21.31 -11.94
C GLN A 152 -12.75 -20.65 -12.41
N SER A 153 -12.75 -19.32 -12.61
CA SER A 153 -13.92 -18.59 -13.09
C SER A 153 -13.50 -17.31 -13.80
N GLU A 154 -13.85 -17.19 -15.09
CA GLU A 154 -13.55 -16.00 -15.90
C GLU A 154 -14.20 -14.73 -15.35
N LYS A 155 -15.45 -14.81 -14.92
CA LYS A 155 -16.20 -13.67 -14.39
C LYS A 155 -15.61 -13.14 -13.08
N LEU A 156 -15.22 -14.04 -12.17
CA LEU A 156 -14.62 -13.64 -10.88
C LEU A 156 -13.19 -13.16 -11.07
N SER A 157 -12.44 -13.79 -11.97
CA SER A 157 -11.06 -13.43 -12.26
C SER A 157 -10.97 -12.06 -12.96
N GLU A 158 -11.91 -11.71 -13.83
CA GLU A 158 -11.99 -10.35 -14.39
C GLU A 158 -12.27 -9.29 -13.31
N ARG A 159 -13.16 -9.60 -12.35
CA ARG A 159 -13.44 -8.72 -11.21
C ARG A 159 -12.22 -8.56 -10.31
N ALA A 160 -11.52 -9.66 -10.01
CA ALA A 160 -10.28 -9.64 -9.24
C ALA A 160 -9.21 -8.82 -9.96
N LYS A 161 -9.04 -9.02 -11.28
CA LYS A 161 -8.11 -8.27 -12.11
C LYS A 161 -8.38 -6.76 -12.05
N LYS A 162 -9.64 -6.32 -12.21
CA LYS A 162 -10.01 -4.90 -12.09
C LYS A 162 -9.65 -4.32 -10.72
N ASN A 163 -9.90 -5.06 -9.64
CA ASN A 163 -9.57 -4.61 -8.29
C ASN A 163 -8.05 -4.53 -8.05
N ILE A 164 -7.30 -5.54 -8.49
CA ILE A 164 -5.84 -5.59 -8.36
C ILE A 164 -5.18 -4.48 -9.19
N GLU A 165 -5.70 -4.20 -10.39
CA GLU A 165 -5.23 -3.09 -11.23
C GLU A 165 -5.48 -1.73 -10.56
N ALA A 166 -6.68 -1.52 -10.00
CA ALA A 166 -7.00 -0.31 -9.23
C ALA A 166 -6.08 -0.15 -8.01
N TYR A 167 -5.92 -1.21 -7.20
CA TYR A 167 -5.00 -1.23 -6.06
C TYR A 167 -3.55 -0.90 -6.48
N SER A 168 -3.08 -1.49 -7.57
CA SER A 168 -1.74 -1.27 -8.11
C SER A 168 -1.56 0.14 -8.66
N TYR A 169 -2.60 0.74 -9.23
CA TYR A 169 -2.60 2.14 -9.67
C TYR A 169 -2.55 3.09 -8.47
N GLU A 170 -3.43 2.92 -7.48
CA GLU A 170 -3.46 3.74 -6.27
C GLU A 170 -2.16 3.66 -5.48
N THR A 171 -1.56 2.47 -5.38
CA THR A 171 -0.29 2.26 -4.70
C THR A 171 0.84 2.98 -5.42
N ARG A 172 0.92 2.89 -6.77
CA ARG A 172 1.91 3.62 -7.57
C ARG A 172 1.74 5.13 -7.45
N PHE A 173 0.51 5.61 -7.55
CA PHE A 173 0.21 7.03 -7.41
C PHE A 173 0.59 7.54 -6.02
N SER A 174 0.23 6.80 -4.97
CA SER A 174 0.61 7.11 -3.59
C SER A 174 2.13 7.13 -3.41
N ALA A 175 2.85 6.17 -4.01
CA ALA A 175 4.31 6.12 -3.95
C ALA A 175 4.95 7.38 -4.57
N ILE A 176 4.44 7.85 -5.72
CA ILE A 176 4.89 9.10 -6.36
C ILE A 176 4.70 10.29 -5.42
N TRP A 177 3.52 10.42 -4.80
CA TRP A 177 3.27 11.52 -3.86
C TRP A 177 4.15 11.45 -2.62
N VAL A 178 4.36 10.26 -2.07
CA VAL A 178 5.22 10.06 -0.90
C VAL A 178 6.66 10.46 -1.22
N THR A 179 7.21 10.03 -2.36
CA THR A 179 8.59 10.36 -2.75
C THR A 179 8.78 11.85 -3.01
N LEU A 180 7.83 12.50 -3.71
CA LEU A 180 7.85 13.95 -3.94
C LEU A 180 7.82 14.75 -2.63
N ASN A 181 6.95 14.36 -1.70
CA ASN A 181 6.86 15.02 -0.40
C ASN A 181 8.11 14.81 0.46
N LEU A 182 8.67 13.59 0.50
CA LEU A 182 9.92 13.32 1.24
C LEU A 182 11.08 14.14 0.68
N LEU A 183 11.17 14.29 -0.65
CA LEU A 183 12.14 15.17 -1.29
C LEU A 183 11.97 16.64 -0.86
N LEU A 184 10.74 17.13 -0.83
CA LEU A 184 10.46 18.51 -0.40
C LEU A 184 10.73 18.74 1.09
N ILE A 185 10.43 17.77 1.95
CA ILE A 185 10.79 17.79 3.38
C ILE A 185 12.30 17.92 3.51
N PHE A 186 13.06 17.05 2.82
CA PHE A 186 14.51 17.07 2.83
C PHE A 186 15.08 18.42 2.37
N LEU A 187 14.57 18.96 1.27
CA LEU A 187 15.00 20.26 0.75
C LEU A 187 14.69 21.42 1.71
N ASN A 188 13.47 21.45 2.27
CA ASN A 188 13.09 22.47 3.25
C ASN A 188 13.95 22.39 4.52
N LEU A 189 14.24 21.17 4.98
CA LEU A 189 15.08 20.90 6.15
C LEU A 189 16.51 21.41 5.93
N ILE A 190 17.14 21.08 4.80
CA ILE A 190 18.49 21.59 4.46
C ILE A 190 18.48 23.12 4.39
N LEU A 191 17.48 23.72 3.75
CA LEU A 191 17.41 25.18 3.62
C LEU A 191 17.17 25.91 4.95
N ILE A 192 16.64 25.24 5.97
CA ILE A 192 16.53 25.79 7.33
C ILE A 192 17.86 25.63 8.07
N LEU A 193 18.51 24.46 7.95
CA LEU A 193 19.76 24.15 8.64
C LEU A 193 21.00 24.83 8.03
N ARG A 194 20.93 25.23 6.75
CA ARG A 194 22.03 25.91 6.07
C ARG A 194 22.33 27.23 6.78
N LYS A 195 23.49 27.31 7.45
CA LYS A 195 24.03 28.58 7.95
C LYS A 195 24.13 29.58 6.79
N LYS A 196 23.56 30.77 6.99
CA LYS A 196 23.87 31.95 6.19
C LYS A 196 25.29 32.35 6.60
N ASN A 197 26.29 31.92 5.83
CA ASN A 197 27.59 32.58 5.83
C ASN A 197 27.41 34.01 5.32
#